data_AF-A0A3N4LY03-F1
#
_entry.id   AF-A0A3N4LY03-F1
#
_cell.length_a   1.000
_cell.length_b   1.000
_cell.length_c   1.000
_cell.angle_alpha   90.00
_cell.angle_beta   90.00
_cell.angle_gamma   90.00
#
_symmetry.space_group_name_H-M   'P 1'
#
loop_
_entity.id
_entity.type
_entity.pdbx_description
1 polymer ?
#
loop_
_entity_poly.entity_id
_entity_poly.type
_entity_poly.pdbx_seq_one_letter_code
_entity_poly.pdbx_strand_id
1 'polypeptide(L)' 'LQYALSAAGEVYNCPSFYKLQRFSQDLKEQDQVSSMLHEFTHLGGIYFPPTRDKKYIYKEVVALSTIDALENAQSYAFYA' A
#
# COMPACT_ATOMS: atom_id res chain seq x y z
N LEU A 1 7.38 -3.85 4.80
CA LEU A 1 8.11 -2.61 5.17
C LEU A 1 7.45 -1.93 6.35
N GLN A 2 6.13 -2.04 6.41
CA GLN A 2 5.26 -1.53 7.45
C GLN A 2 4.15 -2.57 7.64
N TYR A 3 3.22 -2.31 8.55
CA TYR A 3 1.94 -3.01 8.62
C TYR A 3 0.88 -2.13 9.28
N ALA A 4 -0.39 -2.35 8.95
CA ALA A 4 -1.54 -1.67 9.52
C ALA A 4 -2.34 -2.57 10.47
N LEU A 5 -2.69 -2.05 11.65
CA LEU A 5 -3.64 -2.67 12.58
C LEU A 5 -4.99 -1.95 12.45
N SER A 6 -5.81 -2.39 11.50
CA SER A 6 -7.06 -1.73 11.10
C SER A 6 -8.03 -1.48 12.25
N ALA A 7 -8.18 -2.45 13.16
CA ALA A 7 -9.08 -2.34 14.32
C ALA A 7 -8.65 -1.26 15.33
N ALA A 8 -7.36 -0.92 15.37
CA ALA A 8 -6.81 0.14 16.22
C ALA A 8 -6.66 1.47 15.47
N GLY A 9 -6.76 1.47 14.13
CA GLY A 9 -6.51 2.67 13.32
C GLY A 9 -5.02 3.06 13.25
N GLU A 10 -4.12 2.09 13.40
CA GLU A 10 -2.69 2.34 13.57
C GLU A 10 -1.86 1.78 12.41
N VAL A 11 -0.76 2.47 12.08
CA VAL A 11 0.27 2.02 11.13
C VAL A 11 1.61 1.94 11.85
N TYR A 12 2.33 0.85 11.62
CA TYR A 12 3.60 0.56 12.25
C TYR A 12 4.71 0.48 11.21
N ASN A 13 5.73 1.31 11.37
CA ASN A 13 6.87 1.35 10.45
C ASN A 13 8.00 0.46 10.94
N CYS A 14 8.38 -0.56 10.15
CA CYS A 14 9.56 -1.36 10.45
C CYS A 14 10.84 -0.54 10.20
N PRO A 15 11.99 -0.88 10.82
CA PRO A 15 13.24 -0.15 10.61
C PRO A 15 13.69 -0.01 9.15
N SER A 16 13.32 -0.96 8.27
CA SER A 16 13.64 -0.91 6.84
C SER A 16 12.90 0.19 6.07
N PHE A 17 11.73 0.62 6.53
CA PHE A 17 11.01 1.76 5.93
C PHE A 17 11.85 3.04 5.94
N TYR A 18 12.59 3.27 7.02
CA TYR A 18 13.45 4.46 7.15
C TYR A 18 14.70 4.41 6.27
N LYS A 19 14.97 3.29 5.61
CA LYS A 19 16.05 3.17 4.61
C LYS A 19 15.60 3.50 3.19
N LEU A 20 14.29 3.61 2.96
CA LEU A 20 13.75 4.00 1.66
C LEU A 20 13.97 5.49 1.41
N GLN A 21 14.08 5.86 0.14
CA GLN A 21 13.98 7.26 -0.27
C GLN A 21 12.61 7.81 0.12
N ARG A 22 12.56 9.12 0.40
CA ARG A 22 11.31 9.79 0.75
C ARG A 22 10.28 9.69 -0.38
N PHE A 23 10.72 9.99 -1.61
CA PHE A 23 9.89 10.01 -2.80
C PHE A 23 10.75 9.55 -4.00
N SER A 24 10.21 8.66 -4.83
CA SER A 24 10.83 8.18 -6.07
C SER A 24 10.09 8.73 -7.28
N GLN A 25 10.82 8.99 -8.37
CA GLN A 25 10.21 9.21 -9.68
C GLN A 25 10.12 7.91 -10.51
N ASP A 26 10.76 6.83 -10.06
CA ASP A 26 10.58 5.51 -10.66
C ASP A 26 9.43 4.79 -9.96
N LEU A 27 8.32 4.65 -10.68
CA LEU A 27 7.10 3.97 -10.23
C LEU A 27 7.31 2.49 -9.85
N LYS A 28 8.43 1.88 -10.23
CA LYS A 28 8.78 0.50 -9.87
C LYS A 28 9.55 0.41 -8.55
N GLU A 29 10.05 1.53 -8.02
CA GLU A 29 10.72 1.57 -6.73
C GLU A 29 9.74 1.91 -5.62
N GLN A 30 9.90 1.24 -4.47
CA GLN A 30 9.20 1.63 -3.26
C GLN A 30 9.84 2.86 -2.63
N ASP A 31 9.01 3.79 -2.19
CA ASP A 31 9.41 4.95 -1.42
C ASP A 31 8.56 5.07 -0.15
N GLN A 32 8.90 6.03 0.72
CA GLN A 32 8.16 6.23 1.96
C GLN A 32 6.73 6.72 1.72
N VAL A 33 6.49 7.50 0.67
CA VAL A 33 5.19 8.11 0.37
C VAL A 33 4.17 7.06 -0.09
N SER A 34 4.49 6.32 -1.14
CA SER A 34 3.67 5.23 -1.69
C SER A 34 3.45 4.12 -0.67
N SER A 35 4.46 3.79 0.13
CA SER A 35 4.38 2.77 1.18
C SER A 35 3.48 3.21 2.34
N MET A 36 3.49 4.50 2.74
CA MET A 36 2.51 5.02 3.69
C MET A 36 1.08 5.03 3.13
N LEU A 37 0.92 5.41 1.85
CA LEU A 37 -0.39 5.40 1.20
C LEU A 37 -0.99 4.00 1.17
N HIS A 38 -0.17 2.98 0.84
CA HIS A 38 -0.53 1.57 0.90
C HIS A 38 -1.08 1.17 2.28
N GLU A 39 -0.38 1.49 3.36
CA GLU A 39 -0.83 1.08 4.70
C GLU A 39 -2.11 1.79 5.14
N PHE A 40 -2.30 3.05 4.73
CA PHE A 40 -3.53 3.77 5.05
C PHE A 40 -4.77 3.15 4.40
N THR A 41 -4.66 2.54 3.23
CA THR A 41 -5.82 1.90 2.59
C THR A 41 -6.30 0.66 3.36
N HIS A 42 -5.47 0.08 4.23
CA HIS A 42 -5.88 -1.00 5.12
C HIS A 42 -6.69 -0.54 6.35
N LEU A 43 -6.72 0.76 6.66
CA LEU A 43 -7.45 1.26 7.83
C LEU A 43 -8.94 1.42 7.51
N GLY A 44 -9.79 0.57 8.11
CA GLY A 44 -11.24 0.60 7.91
C GLY A 44 -11.92 1.88 8.38
N GLY A 45 -11.26 2.65 9.25
CA GLY A 45 -11.68 3.98 9.65
C GLY A 45 -11.44 5.07 8.60
N ILE A 46 -10.58 4.83 7.60
CA ILE A 46 -10.39 5.72 6.45
C ILE A 46 -11.44 5.42 5.38
N TYR A 47 -11.60 4.14 5.03
CA TYR A 47 -12.64 3.69 4.09
C TYR A 47 -13.02 2.22 4.37
N PHE A 48 -14.30 1.89 4.15
CA PHE A 48 -14.82 0.53 4.34
C PHE A 48 -15.47 -0.02 3.05
N PRO A 49 -15.17 -1.27 2.65
CA PRO A 49 -14.24 -2.20 3.28
C PRO A 49 -12.77 -1.77 3.11
N PRO A 50 -11.88 -2.06 4.07
CA PRO A 50 -10.45 -1.80 3.90
C PRO A 50 -9.86 -2.68 2.80
N THR A 51 -8.79 -2.21 2.17
CA THR A 51 -8.05 -3.01 1.19
C THR A 51 -7.37 -4.21 1.84
N ARG A 52 -6.92 -5.14 1.01
CA ARG A 52 -6.15 -6.33 1.36
C ARG A 52 -4.85 -6.38 0.56
N ASP A 53 -3.95 -7.24 1.01
CA ASP A 53 -2.72 -7.54 0.31
C ASP A 53 -2.90 -8.71 -0.65
N LYS A 54 -3.29 -8.40 -1.89
CA LYS A 54 -3.47 -9.42 -2.95
C LYS A 54 -2.19 -9.60 -3.74
N LYS A 55 -1.60 -8.49 -4.21
CA LYS A 55 -0.37 -8.46 -5.03
C LYS A 55 0.44 -7.20 -4.75
N TYR A 56 1.77 -7.33 -4.86
CA TYR A 56 2.71 -6.24 -4.62
C TYR A 56 3.53 -5.86 -5.86
N ILE A 57 3.88 -6.84 -6.71
CA ILE A 57 4.76 -6.61 -7.86
C ILE A 57 3.93 -5.96 -8.97
N TYR A 58 4.42 -4.86 -9.56
CA TYR A 58 3.70 -4.07 -10.59
C TYR A 58 2.99 -4.92 -11.64
N LYS A 59 3.71 -5.85 -12.29
CA LYS A 59 3.15 -6.73 -13.33
C LYS A 59 1.99 -7.61 -12.84
N GLU A 60 1.98 -7.94 -11.55
CA GLU A 60 0.94 -8.78 -10.94
C GLU A 60 -0.24 -7.94 -10.48
N VAL A 61 0.01 -6.72 -10.01
CA VAL A 61 -1.03 -5.75 -9.64
C VAL A 61 -1.85 -5.34 -10.86
N VAL A 62 -1.20 -5.02 -11.99
CA VAL A 62 -1.90 -4.66 -13.23
C VAL A 62 -2.61 -5.83 -13.90
N ALA A 63 -2.30 -7.06 -13.49
CA ALA A 63 -2.95 -8.28 -13.99
C ALA A 63 -4.16 -8.72 -13.13
N LEU A 64 -4.46 -8.00 -12.04
CA LEU A 64 -5.61 -8.28 -11.19
C LEU A 64 -6.94 -8.03 -11.95
N SER A 65 -7.98 -8.76 -11.56
CA SER A 65 -9.34 -8.40 -11.97
C SER A 65 -9.72 -7.03 -11.42
N THR A 66 -10.71 -6.35 -12.00
CA THR A 66 -11.14 -5.02 -11.53
C THR A 66 -11.51 -5.02 -10.04
N ILE A 67 -12.23 -6.05 -9.57
CA ILE A 67 -12.61 -6.18 -8.16
C ILE A 67 -11.38 -6.42 -7.30
N ASP A 68 -10.45 -7.27 -7.74
CA ASP A 68 -9.22 -7.51 -7.00
C ASP A 68 -8.32 -6.28 -6.93
N ALA A 69 -8.22 -5.51 -8.01
CA ALA A 69 -7.45 -4.28 -8.07
C ALA A 69 -8.03 -3.23 -7.11
N LEU A 70 -9.36 -3.05 -7.10
CA LEU A 70 -10.05 -2.12 -6.19
C LEU A 70 -9.86 -2.49 -4.72
N GLU A 71 -9.77 -3.79 -4.42
CA GLU A 71 -9.55 -4.30 -3.06
C GLU A 71 -8.06 -4.43 -2.69
N ASN A 72 -7.11 -4.07 -3.56
CA ASN A 72 -5.69 -4.27 -3.32
C ASN A 72 -4.96 -2.97 -2.99
N ALA A 73 -4.28 -2.91 -1.84
CA ALA A 73 -3.61 -1.70 -1.34
C ALA A 73 -2.56 -1.15 -2.32
N GLN A 74 -1.75 -2.04 -2.89
CA GLN A 74 -0.71 -1.66 -3.84
C GLN A 74 -1.26 -1.02 -5.13
N SER A 75 -2.51 -1.30 -5.51
CA SER A 75 -3.12 -0.67 -6.69
C SER A 75 -3.24 0.84 -6.51
N TYR A 76 -3.61 1.29 -5.31
CA TYR A 76 -3.69 2.71 -4.98
C TYR A 76 -2.31 3.35 -4.93
N ALA A 77 -1.33 2.65 -4.36
CA ALA A 77 0.06 3.12 -4.30
C ALA A 77 0.70 3.30 -5.69
N PHE A 78 0.37 2.47 -6.68
CA PHE A 78 0.85 2.65 -8.06
C PHE A 78 0.04 3.64 -8.89
N TYR A 79 -1.19 3.96 -8.48
CA TYR A 79 -2.05 4.92 -9.19
C TYR A 79 -1.77 6.37 -8.81
N ALA A 80 -1.40 6.62 -7.54
CA ALA A 80 -1.09 7.94 -7.01
C ALA A 80 0.22 8.51 -7.57
#